data_AF-A0A6I2FQJ6-F1
#
_entry.id   AF-A0A6I2FQJ6-F1
#
_cell.length_a   1.000
_cell.length_b   1.000
_cell.length_c   1.000
_cell.angle_alpha   90.00
_cell.angle_beta   90.00
_cell.angle_gamma   90.00
#
_symmetry.space_group_name_H-M   'P 1'
#
loop_
_entity.id
_entity.type
_entity.pdbx_description
1 polymer ?
#
loop_
_entity_poly.entity_id
_entity_poly.type
_entity_poly.pdbx_seq_one_letter_code
_entity_poly.pdbx_strand_id
1 'polypeptide(L)' 'MDYTLLELIEMAGHAAPTDPLTVDQAHETMRLHRECSAYHCPRKMAAFDVLIEAGRIVPDSGRRY' A
#
# COMPACT_ATOMS: atom_id res chain seq x y z
N MET A 1 -11.72 -9.81 22.85
CA MET A 1 -10.86 -10.51 21.87
C MET A 1 -9.46 -10.08 22.18
N ASP A 2 -8.71 -10.94 22.86
CA ASP A 2 -7.29 -10.73 23.13
C ASP A 2 -6.55 -11.13 21.86
N TYR A 3 -6.10 -10.14 21.10
CA TYR A 3 -5.23 -10.36 19.95
C TYR A 3 -3.79 -10.43 20.46
N THR A 4 -3.04 -11.38 19.93
CA THR A 4 -1.60 -11.45 20.24
C THR A 4 -0.88 -10.28 19.58
N LEU A 5 0.30 -9.95 20.12
CA LEU A 5 1.13 -8.86 19.60
C LEU A 5 1.51 -9.07 18.13
N LEU A 6 1.72 -10.33 17.72
CA LEU A 6 2.02 -10.71 16.34
C LEU A 6 0.87 -10.38 15.38
N GLU A 7 -0.36 -10.79 15.73
CA GLU A 7 -1.55 -10.52 14.91
C GLU A 7 -1.78 -9.01 14.73
N LEU A 8 -1.54 -8.22 15.79
CA LEU A 8 -1.65 -6.76 15.74
C LEU A 8 -0.62 -6.12 14.81
N ILE A 9 0.62 -6.63 14.79
CA ILE A 9 1.67 -6.15 13.87
C ILE A 9 1.31 -6.48 12.42
N GLU A 10 0.82 -7.69 12.16
CA GLU A 10 0.44 -8.11 10.81
C GLU A 10 -0.68 -7.21 10.24
N MET A 11 -1.72 -6.95 11.03
CA MET A 11 -2.81 -6.05 10.64
C MET A 11 -2.33 -4.61 10.41
N ALA A 12 -1.48 -4.09 11.31
CA ALA A 12 -0.92 -2.74 11.19
C ALA A 12 -0.04 -2.59 9.94
N GLY A 13 0.61 -3.67 9.50
CA GLY A 13 1.40 -3.70 8.26
C GLY A 13 0.59 -3.40 7.00
N HIS A 14 -0.73 -3.60 7.02
CA HIS A 14 -1.62 -3.29 5.90
C HIS A 14 -2.38 -1.97 6.07
N ALA A 15 -2.37 -1.38 7.27
CA ALA A 15 -3.04 -0.11 7.53
C ALA A 15 -2.47 1.02 6.66
N ALA A 16 -3.34 1.97 6.31
CA ALA A 16 -2.94 3.16 5.58
C ALA A 16 -1.86 3.90 6.39
N PRO A 17 -0.80 4.41 5.74
CA PRO A 17 0.19 5.20 6.44
C PRO A 17 -0.47 6.50 6.92
N THR A 18 -0.09 6.93 8.13
CA THR A 18 -0.62 8.17 8.73
C THR A 18 -0.16 9.40 7.95
N ASP A 19 1.05 9.34 7.40
CA ASP A 19 1.68 10.38 6.60
C ASP A 19 1.84 9.92 5.15
N PRO A 20 1.79 10.83 4.17
CA PRO A 20 2.04 10.48 2.78
C PRO A 20 3.46 9.90 2.62
N LEU A 21 3.56 8.81 1.85
CA LEU A 21 4.84 8.19 1.55
C LEU A 21 5.65 9.07 0.61
N THR A 22 6.97 9.04 0.76
CA THR A 22 7.86 9.53 -0.30
C THR A 22 7.82 8.57 -1.51
N VAL A 23 8.25 9.04 -2.68
CA VAL A 23 8.30 8.21 -3.90
C VAL A 23 9.15 6.95 -3.70
N ASP A 24 10.27 7.03 -2.98
CA ASP A 24 11.14 5.89 -2.70
C ASP A 24 10.46 4.87 -1.76
N GLN A 25 9.83 5.36 -0.69
CA GLN A 25 9.03 4.53 0.23
C GLN A 25 7.82 3.89 -0.47
N ALA A 26 7.21 4.58 -1.42
CA ALA A 26 6.12 4.05 -2.22
C ALA A 26 6.60 2.90 -3.11
N HIS A 27 7.76 3.03 -3.75
CA HIS A 27 8.38 1.93 -4.49
C HIS A 27 8.74 0.74 -3.60
N GLU A 28 9.28 0.98 -2.40
CA GLU A 28 9.56 -0.09 -1.43
C GLU A 28 8.28 -0.80 -0.98
N THR A 29 7.25 -0.04 -0.61
CA THR A 29 5.94 -0.57 -0.21
C THR A 29 5.34 -1.43 -1.33
N MET A 30 5.45 -1.01 -2.59
CA MET A 30 5.01 -1.81 -3.74
C MET A 30 5.76 -3.14 -3.88
N ARG A 31 7.07 -3.17 -3.56
CA ARG A 31 7.87 -4.40 -3.56
C ARG A 31 7.49 -5.32 -2.40
N LEU A 32 7.36 -4.78 -1.20
CA LEU A 32 7.02 -5.53 0.02
C LEU A 32 5.61 -6.13 -0.07
N HIS A 33 4.65 -5.36 -0.57
CA HIS A 33 3.25 -5.78 -0.71
C HIS A 33 2.95 -6.32 -2.12
N ARG A 34 3.93 -6.91 -2.80
CA ARG A 34 3.75 -7.43 -4.17
C ARG A 34 2.58 -8.41 -4.27
N GLU A 35 2.44 -9.29 -3.29
CA GLU A 35 1.41 -10.33 -3.22
C GLU A 35 0.04 -9.81 -2.74
N CYS A 36 0.01 -8.63 -2.12
CA CYS A 36 -1.22 -8.02 -1.66
C CYS A 36 -2.02 -7.44 -2.84
N SER A 37 -3.33 -7.58 -2.84
CA SER A 37 -4.18 -6.76 -3.71
C SER A 37 -4.18 -5.32 -3.20
N ALA A 38 -4.06 -4.33 -4.08
CA ALA A 38 -4.11 -2.92 -3.69
C ALA A 38 -5.45 -2.57 -3.01
N TYR A 39 -6.55 -3.21 -3.41
CA TYR A 39 -7.87 -3.03 -2.78
C TYR A 39 -7.98 -3.54 -1.34
N HIS A 40 -7.20 -4.58 -1.00
CA HIS A 40 -7.22 -5.18 0.33
C HIS A 40 -6.06 -4.72 1.21
N CYS A 41 -5.15 -3.90 0.68
CA CYS A 41 -4.01 -3.36 1.40
C CYS A 41 -3.99 -1.83 1.26
N PRO A 42 -4.62 -1.11 2.20
CA PRO A 42 -4.61 0.35 2.24
C PRO A 42 -3.20 0.95 2.11
N ARG A 43 -2.19 0.30 2.69
CA ARG A 43 -0.79 0.73 2.56
C ARG A 43 -0.28 0.69 1.11
N LYS A 44 -0.63 -0.36 0.37
CA LYS A 44 -0.29 -0.51 -1.06
C LYS A 44 -1.06 0.49 -1.91
N MET A 45 -2.33 0.75 -1.59
CA MET A 45 -3.12 1.77 -2.28
C MET A 45 -2.49 3.15 -2.12
N ALA A 46 -2.12 3.54 -0.90
CA ALA A 46 -1.44 4.82 -0.65
C ALA A 46 -0.11 4.95 -1.44
N ALA A 47 0.68 3.86 -1.51
CA ALA A 47 1.87 3.84 -2.35
C ALA A 47 1.57 3.96 -3.84
N PHE A 48 0.45 3.39 -4.30
CA PHE A 48 0.01 3.50 -5.69
C PHE A 48 -0.33 4.93 -6.05
N ASP A 49 -1.12 5.58 -5.21
CA ASP A 49 -1.58 6.95 -5.41
C ASP A 49 -0.39 7.92 -5.46
N VAL A 50 0.57 7.79 -4.53
CA VAL A 50 1.81 8.60 -4.54
C VAL A 50 2.59 8.43 -5.85
N LEU A 51 2.67 7.21 -6.37
CA LEU A 51 3.39 6.95 -7.63
C LEU A 51 2.62 7.46 -8.86
N ILE A 52 1.29 7.51 -8.81
CA ILE A 52 0.45 8.17 -9.83
C ILE A 52 0.68 9.67 -9.79
N GLU A 53 0.57 10.29 -8.62
CA GLU A 53 0.78 11.73 -8.43
C GLU A 53 2.19 12.17 -8.85
N ALA A 54 3.20 11.35 -8.59
CA ALA A 54 4.57 11.58 -9.04
C ALA A 54 4.80 11.27 -10.54
N GLY A 55 3.78 10.82 -11.27
CA GLY A 55 3.86 10.48 -12.70
C GLY A 55 4.72 9.24 -13.00
N ARG A 56 4.97 8.38 -12.00
CA ARG A 56 5.77 7.15 -12.12
C ARG A 56 4.95 5.95 -12.55
N ILE A 57 3.65 5.96 -12.27
CA ILE A 57 2.69 4.96 -12.71
C ILE A 57 1.57 5.66 -13.47
N VAL A 58 1.25 5.17 -14.66
CA VAL A 58 0.01 5.51 -15.34
C VAL A 58 -0.96 4.36 -15.10
N PRO A 59 -2.08 4.59 -14.40
CA PRO A 59 -3.06 3.54 -14.18
C PRO A 59 -3.61 3.08 -15.52
N ASP A 60 -3.51 1.78 -15.79
CA ASP A 60 -4.08 1.18 -16.98
C ASP A 60 -5.59 1.35 -16.89
N SER A 61 -6.14 2.30 -17.66
CA SER A 61 -7.52 2.78 -17.52
C SER A 61 -8.56 1.67 -17.77
N GLY A 62 -8.13 0.50 -18.26
CA GLY A 62 -8.96 -0.68 -18.48
C GLY A 62 -9.06 -1.64 -17.28
N ARG A 63 -8.25 -1.51 -16.23
CA ARG A 63 -8.26 -2.42 -15.08
C ARG A 63 -8.91 -1.78 -13.85
N ARG A 64 -10.16 -1.37 -14.01
CA ARG A 64 -11.07 -1.07 -12.90
C ARG A 64 -11.77 -2.37 -12.47
N TYR A 65 -11.13 -3.20 -11.67
CA TYR A 65 -11.77 -4.35 -11.00
C TYR A 65 -11.20 -4.55 -9.62
#